data_AF-A0A529C4B4-F1
#
_entry.id   AF-A0A529C4B4-F1
#
_cell.length_a   1.000
_cell.length_b   1.000
_cell.length_c   1.000
_cell.angle_alpha   90.00
_cell.angle_beta   90.00
_cell.angle_gamma   90.00
#
_symmetry.space_group_name_H-M   'P 1'
#
loop_
_entity.id
_entity.type
_entity.pdbx_description
1 polymer ?
#
loop_
_entity_poly.entity_id
_entity_poly.type
_entity_poly.pdbx_seq_one_letter_code
_entity_poly.pdbx_strand_id
1 'polypeptide(L)' 'MHVARVYLRVSTQGQDLDRQESIIAEARDAGYYIAGVYR' A
#
# COMPACT_ATOMS: atom_id res chain seq x y z
N MET A 1 10.10 -7.63 14.52
CA MET A 1 9.00 -7.63 13.54
C MET A 1 8.71 -6.19 13.17
N HIS A 2 8.91 -5.82 11.91
CA HIS A 2 8.62 -4.46 11.44
C HIS A 2 7.14 -4.33 11.11
N VAL A 3 6.53 -3.22 11.53
CA VAL A 3 5.10 -2.97 11.31
C VAL A 3 4.96 -1.78 10.36
N ALA A 4 4.10 -1.91 9.36
CA ALA A 4 3.79 -0.85 8.41
C ALA A 4 2.28 -0.63 8.29
N ARG A 5 1.89 0.60 7.94
CA ARG A 5 0.56 0.98 7.48
C ARG A 5 0.70 1.61 6.11
N VAL A 6 -0.15 1.20 5.16
CA VAL A 6 -0.09 1.67 3.78
C VAL A 6 -1.22 2.66 3.53
N TYR A 7 -0.91 3.80 2.91
CA TYR A 7 -1.90 4.78 2.47
C TYR A 7 -1.77 4.99 0.97
N LEU A 8 -2.83 4.68 0.24
CA LEU A 8 -2.94 4.82 -1.20
C LEU A 8 -3.82 6.03 -1.50
N ARG A 9 -3.47 6.82 -2.51
CA ARG A 9 -4.30 7.95 -2.96
C ARG A 9 -4.03 8.30 -4.41
N VAL A 10 -5.03 8.92 -5.04
CA VAL A 10 -4.90 9.54 -6.36
C VAL A 10 -5.12 11.05 -6.27
N SER A 11 -4.67 11.78 -7.29
CA SER A 11 -4.79 13.24 -7.34
C SER A 11 -6.09 13.69 -8.01
N THR A 12 -6.70 12.85 -8.86
CA THR A 12 -7.97 13.14 -9.55
C THR A 12 -8.90 11.93 -9.55
N GLN A 13 -10.21 12.15 -9.71
CA GLN A 13 -11.22 11.08 -9.69
C GLN A 13 -11.09 10.07 -10.84
N GLY A 14 -10.40 10.41 -11.93
CA GLY A 14 -10.23 9.51 -13.08
C GLY A 14 -8.97 8.63 -13.01
N GLN A 15 -8.20 8.72 -11.92
CA GLN A 15 -6.99 7.94 -11.71
C GLN A 15 -7.29 6.68 -10.89
N ASP A 16 -6.55 5.62 -11.17
CA ASP A 16 -6.66 4.33 -10.46
C ASP A 16 -5.45 4.08 -9.55
N LEU A 17 -5.68 3.30 -8.49
CA LEU A 17 -4.68 2.84 -7.53
C LEU A 17 -3.98 1.53 -7.93
N ASP A 18 -4.40 0.86 -9.01
CA ASP A 18 -3.90 -0.45 -9.45
C ASP A 18 -2.37 -0.58 -9.41
N ARG A 19 -1.63 0.45 -9.86
CA ARG A 19 -0.16 0.43 -9.82
C ARG A 19 0.41 0.53 -8.42
N GLN A 20 -0.25 1.28 -7.52
CA GLN A 20 0.20 1.50 -6.15
C GLN A 20 -0.09 0.30 -5.24
N GLU A 21 -1.07 -0.55 -5.57
CA GLU A 21 -1.37 -1.78 -4.81
C GLU A 21 -0.16 -2.73 -4.71
N SER A 22 0.78 -2.66 -5.65
CA SER A 22 2.06 -3.40 -5.63
C SER A 22 2.88 -3.16 -4.36
N ILE A 23 2.80 -1.97 -3.76
CA ILE A 23 3.52 -1.59 -2.53
C ILE A 23 3.16 -2.51 -1.35
N ILE A 24 1.94 -3.04 -1.33
CA ILE A 24 1.50 -3.97 -0.27
C ILE A 24 2.25 -5.31 -0.39
N ALA A 25 2.41 -5.82 -1.62
CA ALA A 25 3.15 -7.05 -1.87
C ALA A 25 4.63 -6.87 -1.58
N GLU A 26 5.24 -5.80 -2.09
CA GLU A 26 6.65 -5.48 -1.87
C GLU A 26 6.98 -5.34 -0.37
N ALA A 27 6.12 -4.67 0.40
CA ALA A 27 6.30 -4.53 1.85
C ALA A 27 6.19 -5.89 2.58
N ARG A 28 5.30 -6.78 2.14
CA ARG A 28 5.22 -8.15 2.69
C ARG A 28 6.46 -8.96 2.36
N ASP A 29 6.96 -8.88 1.14
CA ASP A 29 8.18 -9.56 0.69
C ASP A 29 9.43 -9.05 1.42
N ALA A 30 9.45 -7.77 1.78
CA ALA A 30 10.47 -7.18 2.63
C ALA A 30 10.34 -7.55 4.13
N GLY A 31 9.35 -8.37 4.51
CA GLY A 31 9.17 -8.88 5.87
C GLY A 31 8.41 -7.96 6.82
N TYR A 32 7.67 -6.97 6.30
CA TYR A 32 6.79 -6.13 7.12
C TYR A 32 5.46 -6.83 7.41
N TYR A 33 5.00 -6.68 8.64
CA TYR A 33 3.61 -6.92 9.00
C TYR A 33 2.76 -5.69 8.67
N ILE A 34 1.81 -5.84 7.75
CA ILE A 34 0.89 -4.77 7.37
C ILE A 34 -0.26 -4.71 8.39
N ALA A 35 -0.26 -3.69 9.24
CA ALA A 35 -1.27 -3.49 10.28
C ALA A 35 -2.53 -2.77 9.77
N GLY A 36 -2.50 -2.22 8.54
CA GLY A 36 -3.65 -1.54 7.94
C GLY A 36 -3.32 -0.96 6.57
N VAL A 37 -4.34 -0.89 5.72
CA VAL A 37 -4.29 -0.27 4.39
C VAL A 37 -5.45 0.71 4.30
N TYR A 38 -5.15 1.93 3.86
CA TYR A 38 -6.08 3.05 3.72
C TYR A 38 -6.04 3.51 2.26
N ARG A 39 -7.20 3.89 1.71
CA ARG A 39 -7.41 4.26 0.30
C ARG A 39 -8.20 5.56 0.20
#